data_AF-H0HUK2-F1
#
_entry.id   AF-H0HUK2-F1
#
_cell.length_a   1.000
_cell.length_b   1.000
_cell.length_c   1.000
_cell.angle_alpha   90.00
_cell.angle_beta   90.00
_cell.angle_gamma   90.00
#
_symmetry.space_group_name_H-M   'P 1'
#
loop_
_entity.id
_entity.type
_entity.pdbx_description
1 polymer ?
#
loop_
_entity_poly.entity_id
_entity_poly.type
_entity_poly.pdbx_seq_one_letter_code
_entity_poly.pdbx_strand_id
1 'polypeptide(L)' 'HPGSPDNIFGWWISPWHFGLNEGPIVLMIENERSSLLWRLMRSCPYIRSGLQGAGFEGGWLTEFPQVTSPPS' A
#
# COMPACT_ATOMS: atom_id res chain seq x y z
N HIS A 1 -38.55 1.59 -2.86
CA HIS A 1 -39.02 2.55 -1.84
C HIS A 1 -38.20 3.83 -1.93
N PRO A 2 -38.75 4.96 -2.37
CA PRO A 2 -38.13 6.26 -2.16
C PRO A 2 -38.57 6.78 -0.79
N GLY A 3 -37.60 7.02 0.09
CA GLY A 3 -37.80 7.59 1.42
C GLY A 3 -38.28 9.06 1.45
N SER A 4 -38.64 9.47 2.67
CA SER A 4 -39.29 10.74 2.99
C SER A 4 -38.37 11.97 2.88
N PRO A 5 -38.96 13.17 2.65
CA PRO A 5 -38.23 14.44 2.47
C PRO A 5 -37.61 15.02 3.76
N ASP A 6 -37.88 14.43 4.93
CA ASP A 6 -37.57 15.05 6.23
C ASP A 6 -36.25 14.57 6.87
N ASN A 7 -35.36 13.93 6.10
CA ASN A 7 -34.07 13.47 6.61
C ASN A 7 -32.99 14.56 6.47
N ILE A 8 -32.68 15.25 7.57
CA ILE A 8 -31.62 16.27 7.68
C ILE A 8 -30.19 15.72 7.60
N PHE A 9 -30.02 14.38 7.54
CA PHE A 9 -28.72 13.74 7.32
C PHE A 9 -28.72 13.06 5.95
N GLY A 10 -28.00 13.67 5.02
CA GLY A 10 -27.95 13.35 3.59
C GLY A 10 -27.98 11.86 3.25
N TRP A 11 -28.77 11.55 2.24
CA TRP A 11 -29.06 10.22 1.71
C TRP A 11 -27.91 9.61 0.89
N TRP A 12 -26.73 9.42 1.47
CA TRP A 12 -25.68 8.60 0.84
C TRP A 12 -24.83 7.89 1.91
N ILE A 13 -25.41 6.87 2.54
CA ILE A 13 -24.63 5.86 3.27
C ILE A 13 -24.92 4.53 2.59
N SER A 14 -23.92 3.95 1.93
CA SER A 14 -24.03 2.62 1.35
C SER A 14 -24.23 1.60 2.49
N PRO A 15 -25.27 0.74 2.49
CA PRO A 15 -25.52 -0.21 3.58
C PRO A 15 -24.47 -1.33 3.69
N TRP A 16 -23.51 -1.39 2.78
CA TRP A 16 -22.57 -2.47 2.63
C TRP A 16 -21.18 -2.03 3.09
N HIS A 17 -20.69 -2.64 4.16
CA HIS A 17 -19.25 -2.65 4.48
C HIS A 17 -18.56 -3.50 3.41
N PHE A 18 -18.19 -2.89 2.29
CA PHE A 18 -17.23 -3.49 1.38
C PHE A 18 -15.91 -3.56 2.12
N GLY A 19 -15.47 -4.75 2.55
CA GLY A 19 -14.13 -4.96 3.15
C GLY A 19 -12.97 -4.41 2.30
N LEU A 20 -13.25 -4.03 1.05
CA LEU A 20 -12.41 -3.28 0.14
C LEU A 20 -12.01 -1.88 0.64
N ASN A 21 -12.81 -1.18 1.44
CA ASN A 21 -12.45 0.16 1.93
C ASN A 21 -11.62 0.11 3.21
N GLU A 22 -11.89 -0.86 4.08
CA GLU A 22 -11.22 -0.98 5.38
C GLU A 22 -9.84 -1.63 5.27
N GLY A 23 -9.69 -2.62 4.38
CA GLY A 23 -8.41 -3.29 4.12
C GLY A 23 -7.28 -2.31 3.79
N PRO A 24 -7.44 -1.43 2.78
CA PRO A 24 -6.46 -0.41 2.45
C PRO A 24 -6.14 0.54 3.61
N ILE A 25 -7.12 0.92 4.45
CA ILE A 25 -6.86 1.79 5.61
C ILE A 25 -5.91 1.10 6.60
N VAL A 26 -6.22 -0.15 6.99
CA VAL A 26 -5.37 -0.91 7.91
C VAL A 26 -3.98 -1.15 7.32
N LEU A 27 -3.91 -1.50 6.03
CA LEU A 27 -2.65 -1.71 5.33
C LEU A 27 -1.81 -0.43 5.31
N MET A 28 -2.41 0.73 5.06
CA MET A 28 -1.68 2.00 5.03
C MET A 28 -1.26 2.46 6.44
N ILE A 29 -2.06 2.21 7.48
CA ILE A 29 -1.65 2.46 8.87
C ILE A 29 -0.42 1.62 9.23
N GLU A 30 -0.43 0.31 8.92
CA GLU A 30 0.72 -0.54 9.22
C GLU A 30 1.96 -0.16 8.40
N ASN A 31 1.73 0.26 7.16
CA ASN A 31 2.80 0.72 6.29
C ASN A 31 3.45 2.03 6.79
N GLU A 32 2.66 2.93 7.37
CA GLU A 32 3.17 4.13 8.04
C GLU A 32 3.94 3.77 9.32
N ARG A 33 3.41 2.85 10.13
CA ARG A 33 4.01 2.52 11.43
C ARG A 33 5.31 1.73 11.34
N SER A 34 5.41 0.78 10.41
CA SER A 34 6.55 -0.15 10.35
C SER A 34 7.09 -0.40 8.94
N SER A 35 6.44 0.18 7.92
CA SER A 35 6.71 -0.10 6.52
C SER A 35 6.70 -1.60 6.19
N LEU A 36 5.95 -2.43 6.93
CA LEU A 36 5.94 -3.89 6.75
C LEU A 36 5.59 -4.26 5.31
N LEU A 37 4.50 -3.70 4.78
CA LEU A 37 4.05 -3.99 3.42
C LEU A 37 5.09 -3.54 2.39
N TRP A 38 5.63 -2.34 2.53
CA TRP A 38 6.71 -1.89 1.66
C TRP A 38 7.95 -2.79 1.75
N ARG A 39 8.43 -3.15 2.94
CA ARG A 39 9.59 -4.05 3.09
C ARG A 39 9.35 -5.40 2.42
N LEU A 40 8.15 -5.97 2.59
CA LEU A 40 7.77 -7.22 1.93
C LEU A 40 7.80 -7.07 0.40
N MET A 41 7.17 -6.04 -0.15
CA MET A 41 7.16 -5.80 -1.59
C MET A 41 8.57 -5.60 -2.16
N ARG A 42 9.43 -4.85 -1.45
CA ARG A 42 10.81 -4.60 -1.85
C ARG A 42 11.66 -5.87 -1.90
N SER A 43 11.38 -6.81 -1.01
CA SER A 43 12.06 -8.11 -0.96
C SER A 43 11.61 -9.10 -2.04
N CYS A 44 10.50 -8.82 -2.73
CA CYS A 44 9.97 -9.72 -3.76
C CYS A 44 10.70 -9.52 -5.10
N PRO A 45 11.43 -10.54 -5.60
CA PRO A 45 12.21 -10.40 -6.83
C PRO A 45 11.32 -10.16 -8.05
N TYR A 46 10.13 -10.76 -8.11
CA TYR A 46 9.21 -10.59 -9.23
C TYR A 46 8.67 -9.17 -9.35
N ILE A 47 8.32 -8.54 -8.22
CA ILE A 47 7.87 -7.14 -8.19
C ILE A 47 8.99 -6.24 -8.68
N ARG A 48 10.21 -6.46 -8.17
CA ARG A 48 11.38 -5.68 -8.56
C ARG A 48 11.68 -5.82 -10.06
N SER A 49 11.72 -7.04 -10.58
CA SER A 49 11.92 -7.30 -12.01
C SER A 49 10.82 -6.69 -12.87
N GLY A 50 9.56 -6.75 -12.43
CA GLY A 50 8.44 -6.12 -13.13
C GLY A 50 8.56 -4.60 -13.20
N LEU A 51 8.91 -3.95 -12.09
CA LEU A 51 9.12 -2.50 -12.04
C LEU A 51 10.29 -2.07 -12.94
N GLN A 52 11.41 -2.80 -12.89
CA GLN A 52 12.56 -2.54 -13.76
C GLN A 52 12.21 -2.75 -15.25
N GLY A 53 11.49 -3.81 -15.57
CA GLY A 53 11.02 -4.08 -16.94
C GLY A 53 10.03 -3.03 -17.46
N ALA A 54 9.31 -2.36 -16.56
CA ALA A 54 8.43 -1.24 -16.88
C ALA A 54 9.15 0.12 -16.93
N GLY A 55 10.48 0.16 -16.72
CA GLY A 55 11.29 1.38 -16.79
C GLY A 55 11.30 2.22 -15.50
N PHE A 56 10.86 1.68 -14.36
CA PHE A 56 11.05 2.34 -13.08
C PHE A 56 12.49 2.17 -12.58
N GLU A 57 13.08 3.26 -12.10
CA GLU A 57 14.46 3.33 -11.63
C GLU A 57 14.57 4.12 -10.31
N GLY A 58 15.73 3.99 -9.64
CA GLY A 58 16.07 4.78 -8.44
C GLY A 58 15.51 4.29 -7.11
N GLY A 59 15.80 5.03 -6.05
CA GLY A 59 15.41 4.72 -4.67
C GLY A 59 15.86 3.32 -4.23
N TRP A 60 14.96 2.60 -3.57
CA TRP A 60 15.23 1.26 -3.06
C TRP A 60 15.43 0.19 -4.16
N LEU A 61 15.09 0.47 -5.42
CA LEU A 61 15.35 -0.45 -6.53
C LEU A 61 16.85 -0.53 -6.85
N THR A 62 17.61 0.51 -6.50
CA THR A 62 19.05 0.65 -6.76
C THR A 62 19.93 0.47 -5.52
N GLU A 63 19.37 0.59 -4.32
CA GLU A 63 20.11 0.38 -3.07
C GLU A 63 20.22 -1.12 -2.74
N PHE A 64 21.42 -1.67 -2.88
CA PHE A 64 21.79 -2.96 -2.29
C PHE A 64 22.57 -2.73 -0.98
N PRO A 65 22.51 -3.66 0.00
CA PRO A 65 23.35 -3.58 1.19
C PRO A 65 24.80 -3.57 0.74
N GLN A 66 25.55 -2.57 1.19
CA GLN A 66 27.01 -2.60 1.15
C GLN A 66 27.44 -3.87 1.89
N VAL A 67 27.95 -4.88 1.19
CA VAL A 67 28.78 -5.90 1.82
C VAL A 67 30.01 -5.13 2.30
N THR A 68 30.04 -4.79 3.59
CA THR A 68 31.24 -4.21 4.20
C THR A 68 32.34 -5.25 4.09
N SER A 69 33.25 -5.06 3.13
CA SER A 69 34.53 -5.77 3.10
C SER A 69 35.20 -5.59 4.46
N PRO A 70 35.72 -6.65 5.12
CA PRO A 70 36.48 -6.47 6.34
C PRO A 70 37.77 -5.68 6.04
N PRO A 71 38.26 -4.84 6.97
CA PRO A 71 39.48 -4.09 6.76
C PRO A 71 40.69 -5.01 6.61
N SER A 72 41.57 -4.66 5.68
CA SER A 72 42.83 -5.34 5.35
C SER A 72 43.80 -5.46 6.53
#